data_AF-A0A920UJD9-F1
#
_entry.id   AF-A0A920UJD9-F1
#
_cell.length_a   1.000
_cell.length_b   1.000
_cell.length_c   1.000
_cell.angle_alpha   90.00
_cell.angle_beta   90.00
_cell.angle_gamma   90.00
#
_symmetry.space_group_name_H-M   'P 1'
#
loop_
_entity.id
_entity.type
_entity.pdbx_description
1 polymer ?
#
loop_
_entity_poly.entity_id
_entity_poly.type
_entity_poly.pdbx_seq_one_letter_code
_entity_poly.pdbx_strand_id
1 'polypeptide(L)'
;MTIQNHGVNVNLFAEHALISEGWAQNVRISIDLDGKISDVEIGVDPGLGDRQLRNRIVIPAMANLHSHSFQRSMAGMSEKRVKKRTVSGAGAN
;
A
#
# COMPACT_ATOMS: atom_id res chain seq x y z
N MET A 1 3.73 0.61 -7.99
CA MET A 1 3.04 0.79 -9.29
C MET A 1 2.25 2.08 -9.17
N THR A 2 2.79 3.19 -9.67
CA THR A 2 2.10 4.48 -9.68
C THR A 2 1.29 4.57 -10.96
N ILE A 3 0.03 4.93 -10.86
CA ILE A 3 -0.86 5.16 -12.00
C ILE A 3 -0.73 6.64 -12.31
N GLN A 4 0.12 6.99 -13.27
CA GLN A 4 0.32 8.37 -13.70
C GLN A 4 -0.80 8.70 -14.70
N ASN A 5 -1.72 9.60 -14.33
CA ASN A 5 -2.71 10.13 -15.27
C ASN A 5 -2.02 11.20 -16.12
N HIS A 6 -1.61 10.84 -17.34
CA HIS A 6 -0.93 11.74 -18.28
C HIS A 6 -1.89 12.76 -18.92
N GLY A 7 -2.72 13.44 -18.12
CA GLY A 7 -3.72 14.39 -18.62
C GLY A 7 -4.91 13.73 -19.34
N VAL A 8 -5.16 12.44 -19.08
CA VAL A 8 -6.31 11.68 -19.61
C VAL A 8 -6.97 10.88 -18.48
N ASN A 9 -8.28 10.66 -18.57
CA ASN A 9 -8.95 9.71 -17.67
C ASN A 9 -8.40 8.30 -17.90
N VAL A 10 -8.25 7.53 -16.83
CA VAL A 10 -7.76 6.15 -16.89
C VAL A 10 -8.77 5.22 -16.27
N ASN A 11 -9.09 4.17 -17.00
CA ASN A 11 -9.89 3.07 -16.49
C ASN A 11 -8.98 1.92 -16.12
N LEU A 12 -9.18 1.35 -14.94
CA LEU A 12 -8.55 0.11 -14.50
C LEU A 12 -9.59 -0.99 -14.53
N PHE A 13 -9.22 -2.16 -15.02
CA PHE A 13 -10.07 -3.34 -14.94
C PHE A 13 -9.44 -4.37 -14.01
N ALA A 14 -10.19 -4.84 -13.03
CA ALA A 14 -9.78 -5.88 -12.09
C ALA A 14 -10.77 -7.04 -12.10
N GLU A 15 -10.26 -8.26 -12.21
CA GLU A 15 -11.10 -9.47 -12.10
C GLU A 15 -11.71 -9.61 -10.71
N HIS A 16 -11.01 -9.15 -9.66
CA HIS A 16 -11.46 -9.18 -8.29
C HIS A 16 -11.10 -7.87 -7.57
N ALA A 17 -12.08 -7.25 -6.91
CA ALA A 17 -11.87 -6.07 -6.08
C ALA A 17 -12.69 -6.16 -4.79
N LEU A 18 -12.13 -5.64 -3.69
CA LEU A 18 -12.87 -5.37 -2.46
C LEU A 18 -13.44 -3.94 -2.54
N ILE A 19 -14.76 -3.83 -2.67
CA ILE A 19 -15.52 -2.57 -2.70
C ILE A 19 -16.29 -2.37 -1.39
N SER A 20 -17.03 -1.27 -1.25
CA SER A 20 -17.79 -0.94 -0.04
C SER A 20 -18.79 -2.02 0.35
N GLU A 21 -19.39 -2.68 -0.64
CA GLU A 21 -20.40 -3.72 -0.46
C GLU A 21 -19.78 -5.11 -0.22
N GLY A 22 -18.46 -5.26 -0.38
CA GLY A 22 -17.74 -6.51 -0.20
C GLY A 22 -16.92 -6.92 -1.43
N TRP A 23 -16.71 -8.23 -1.61
CA TRP A 23 -15.98 -8.76 -2.75
C TRP A 23 -16.82 -8.70 -4.02
N ALA A 24 -16.26 -8.12 -5.08
CA ALA A 24 -16.87 -8.02 -6.40
C ALA A 24 -15.95 -8.59 -7.48
N GLN A 25 -16.57 -9.09 -8.56
CA GLN A 25 -15.88 -9.61 -9.73
C GLN A 25 -16.09 -8.70 -10.94
N ASN A 26 -15.12 -8.69 -11.85
CA ASN A 26 -15.15 -7.92 -13.09
C ASN A 26 -15.48 -6.44 -12.86
N VAL A 27 -14.58 -5.75 -12.16
CA VAL A 27 -14.77 -4.38 -11.71
C VAL A 27 -13.96 -3.42 -12.57
N ARG A 28 -14.61 -2.40 -13.13
CA ARG A 28 -13.96 -1.25 -13.78
C ARG A 28 -13.93 -0.08 -12.81
N ILE A 29 -12.76 0.51 -12.62
CA ILE A 29 -12.53 1.68 -11.77
C ILE A 29 -12.06 2.82 -12.67
N SER A 30 -12.83 3.88 -12.72
CA SER A 30 -12.54 5.08 -13.51
C SER A 30 -11.82 6.10 -12.64
N ILE A 31 -10.70 6.63 -13.14
CA ILE A 31 -9.86 7.62 -12.45
C ILE A 31 -9.82 8.89 -13.30
N ASP A 32 -10.25 10.00 -12.70
CA ASP A 32 -10.26 11.32 -13.32
C ASP A 32 -8.88 11.98 -13.39
N LEU A 33 -8.79 13.09 -14.11
CA LEU A 33 -7.56 13.88 -14.26
C LEU A 33 -6.90 14.31 -12.94
N ASP A 34 -7.70 14.49 -11.88
CA ASP A 34 -7.22 14.87 -10.55
C ASP A 34 -6.72 13.67 -9.72
N GLY A 35 -6.79 12.47 -10.27
CA GLY A 35 -6.39 11.22 -9.63
C GLY A 35 -7.43 10.68 -8.64
N LYS A 36 -8.68 11.14 -8.71
CA LYS A 36 -9.78 10.63 -7.89
C LYS A 36 -10.52 9.54 -8.62
N ILE A 37 -11.11 8.63 -7.84
CA ILE A 37 -12.04 7.63 -8.38
C ILE A 37 -13.33 8.37 -8.75
N SER A 38 -13.65 8.40 -10.03
CA SER A 38 -14.86 9.05 -10.56
C SER A 38 -16.03 8.08 -10.69
N ASP A 39 -15.75 6.80 -10.91
CA ASP A 39 -16.78 5.77 -11.05
C ASP A 39 -16.25 4.36 -10.75
N VAL A 40 -17.16 3.46 -10.34
CA VAL A 40 -16.88 2.03 -10.10
C VAL A 40 -18.03 1.20 -10.65
N GLU A 41 -17.77 0.46 -11.73
CA GLU A 41 -18.74 -0.43 -12.38
C GLU A 41 -18.41 -1.90 -12.06
N ILE A 42 -19.41 -2.73 -11.78
CA ILE A 42 -19.25 -4.14 -11.39
C ILE A 42 -19.90 -5.05 -12.44
N GLY A 43 -19.30 -6.22 -12.69
CA GLY A 43 -19.85 -7.20 -13.62
C GLY A 43 -19.76 -6.77 -15.09
N VAL A 44 -18.82 -5.89 -15.43
CA VAL A 44 -18.64 -5.37 -16.78
C VAL A 44 -17.49 -6.07 -17.50
N ASP A 45 -17.57 -6.16 -18.83
CA ASP A 45 -16.43 -6.63 -19.63
C ASP A 45 -15.35 -5.55 -19.74
N PRO A 46 -14.06 -5.93 -19.86
CA PRO A 46 -12.97 -4.98 -20.03
C PRO A 46 -13.11 -4.21 -21.35
N GLY A 47 -13.03 -2.88 -21.28
CA GLY A 47 -13.00 -2.01 -22.45
C GLY A 47 -11.66 -2.03 -23.19
N LEU A 48 -11.65 -1.65 -24.48
CA LEU A 48 -10.46 -1.63 -25.34
C LEU A 48 -9.34 -0.68 -24.85
N GLY A 49 -9.67 0.30 -24.00
CA GLY A 49 -8.73 1.23 -23.39
C GLY A 49 -8.43 0.97 -21.92
N ASP A 50 -9.04 -0.05 -21.31
CA ASP A 50 -8.90 -0.30 -19.88
C ASP A 50 -7.53 -0.92 -19.57
N ARG A 51 -6.86 -0.39 -18.55
CA ARG A 51 -5.65 -0.99 -18.03
C ARG A 51 -6.01 -2.23 -17.21
N GLN A 52 -5.82 -3.39 -17.81
CA GLN A 52 -6.13 -4.67 -17.17
C GLN A 52 -5.11 -5.03 -16.09
N LEU A 53 -5.61 -5.26 -14.88
CA LEU A 53 -4.87 -5.75 -13.72
C LEU A 53 -4.96 -7.28 -13.67
N ARG A 54 -4.46 -7.95 -14.73
CA ARG A 54 -4.49 -9.41 -14.85
C ARG A 54 -3.79 -10.07 -13.67
N ASN A 55 -4.40 -11.14 -13.14
CA ASN A 55 -3.88 -11.93 -12.02
C ASN A 55 -3.57 -11.10 -10.76
N ARG A 56 -4.26 -9.98 -10.56
CA ARG A 56 -4.14 -9.10 -9.39
C ARG A 56 -5.50 -8.92 -8.73
N ILE A 57 -5.46 -8.57 -7.45
CA ILE A 57 -6.64 -8.23 -6.66
C ILE A 57 -6.52 -6.78 -6.24
N VAL A 58 -7.61 -6.03 -6.33
CA VAL A 58 -7.69 -4.65 -5.85
C VAL A 58 -8.29 -4.62 -4.45
N ILE A 59 -7.64 -3.92 -3.54
CA ILE A 59 -8.15 -3.63 -2.19
C ILE A 59 -8.00 -2.14 -1.89
N PRO A 60 -8.86 -1.55 -1.04
CA PRO A 60 -8.68 -0.18 -0.58
C PRO A 60 -7.32 -0.02 0.12
N ALA A 61 -6.64 1.08 -0.15
CA ALA A 61 -5.36 1.38 0.49
C ALA A 61 -5.56 1.61 1.99
N MET A 62 -4.77 0.95 2.82
CA MET A 62 -4.79 1.17 4.26
C MET A 62 -4.16 2.52 4.60
N ALA A 63 -4.90 3.36 5.33
CA ALA A 63 -4.37 4.61 5.86
C ALA A 63 -3.31 4.33 6.93
N ASN A 64 -2.19 5.06 6.88
CA ASN A 64 -1.20 5.07 7.95
C ASN A 64 -1.42 6.30 8.84
N LEU A 65 -2.11 6.13 9.97
CA LEU A 65 -2.52 7.25 10.84
C LEU A 65 -1.38 7.80 11.70
N HIS A 66 -0.32 7.02 11.91
CA HIS A 66 0.73 7.35 12.87
C HIS A 66 2.09 7.03 12.28
N SER A 67 2.86 8.08 11.98
CA SER A 67 4.23 7.90 11.51
C SER A 67 5.14 9.00 12.06
N HIS A 68 6.36 8.60 12.40
CA HIS A 68 7.45 9.50 12.72
C HIS A 68 8.53 9.35 11.65
N SER A 69 8.49 10.22 10.65
CA SER A 69 9.38 10.15 9.47
C SER A 69 10.86 10.13 9.85
N PHE A 70 11.26 10.95 10.83
CA PHE A 70 12.65 11.03 11.30
C PHE A 70 13.16 9.73 11.92
N GLN A 71 12.31 9.01 12.66
CA GLN A 71 12.69 7.75 13.29
C GLN A 71 13.01 6.66 12.26
N ARG A 72 12.51 6.77 11.02
CA ARG A 72 12.84 5.82 9.96
C ARG A 72 14.31 5.87 9.57
N SER A 73 14.96 7.03 9.65
CA SER A 73 16.41 7.16 9.42
C SER A 73 17.24 6.47 10.51
N MET A 74 16.64 6.22 11.67
CA MET A 74 17.28 5.61 12.85
C MET A 74 16.87 4.13 13.04
N ALA A 75 15.96 3.62 12.21
CA ALA A 75 15.49 2.24 12.28
C ALA A 75 16.66 1.27 12.03
N GLY A 76 16.90 0.34 12.96
CA GLY A 76 18.04 -0.59 12.92
C GLY A 76 19.32 -0.09 13.60
N MET A 77 19.37 1.16 14.08
CA MET A 77 20.58 1.73 14.73
C MET A 77 20.51 1.75 16.25
N SER A 78 19.35 1.39 16.83
CA SER A 78 19.10 1.46 18.28
C SER A 78 19.23 0.10 18.99
N GLU A 79 19.41 -1.01 18.26
CA GLU A 79 19.65 -2.34 18.86
C GLU A 79 21.12 -2.57 19.27
N LYS A 80 21.63 -1.80 20.25
CA LYS A 80 22.87 -2.20 20.95
C LYS A 80 22.51 -2.97 22.23
N ARG A 81 22.80 -4.27 22.26
CA ARG A 81 22.81 -5.06 23.51
C ARG A 81 23.98 -4.61 24.37
N VAL A 82 23.70 -3.96 25.51
CA VAL A 82 24.74 -3.68 26.51
C VAL A 82 25.23 -5.02 27.06
N LYS A 83 26.45 -5.45 26.71
CA LYS A 83 27.11 -6.57 27.38
C LYS A 83 27.44 -6.10 28.80
N LYS A 84 26.77 -6.69 29.79
CA LYS A 84 27.01 -6.42 31.21
C LYS A 84 28.53 -6.56 31.46
N ARG A 85 29.22 -5.46 31.75
CA ARG A 85 30.62 -5.51 32.20
C ARG A 85 30.60 -6.18 33.57
N THR A 86 30.98 -7.44 33.64
CA THR A 86 31.41 -8.06 34.89
C THR A 86 32.68 -7.34 35.31
N VAL A 87 32.57 -6.52 36.34
CA VAL A 87 33.74 -6.03 37.07
C VAL A 87 34.32 -7.21 37.82
N SER A 88 35.40 -7.79 37.30
CA SER A 88 36.27 -8.67 38.10
C SER A 88 37.34 -7.80 38.75
N GLY A 89 37.12 -7.43 40.00
CA GLY A 89 38.13 -6.75 40.82
C GLY A 89 37.64 -6.47 42.23
N ALA A 90 38.47 -6.90 43.20
CA ALA A 90 38.36 -6.80 44.67
C ALA A 90 37.44 -7.87 45.31
N GLY A 91 37.87 -8.71 46.26
CA GLY A 91 39.03 -8.73 47.15
C GLY A 91 38.56 -9.20 48.55
N ALA A 92 39.44 -9.87 49.32
CA ALA A 92 39.27 -10.37 50.71
C ALA A 92 38.35 -11.59 50.89
N ASN A 93 38.71 -12.68 51.57
CA ASN A 93 39.76 -12.98 52.56
C ASN A 93 40.44 -14.32 52.23
#